data_AF-A0A2G6Q2E2-F1
#
_entry.id   AF-A0A2G6Q2E2-F1
#
_cell.length_a   1.000
_cell.length_b   1.000
_cell.length_c   1.000
_cell.angle_alpha   90.00
_cell.angle_beta   90.00
_cell.angle_gamma   90.00
#
_symmetry.space_group_name_H-M   'P 1'
#
loop_
_entity.id
_entity.type
_entity.pdbx_description
1 polymer ?
#
loop_
_entity_poly.entity_id
_entity_poly.type
_entity_poly.pdbx_seq_one_letter_code
_entity_poly.pdbx_strand_id
1 'polypeptide(L)' 'MDSRLFLQFVAFIFVSEIRKTTKSNQTLKNLPVHDVMEQMETLTRIKRSNRYGEVHTETSPLQRRIHDAFNISLPT' A
#
# COMPACT_ATOMS: atom_id res chain seq x y z
N MET A 1 3.64 -30.39 -5.03
CA MET A 1 3.91 -28.98 -4.68
C MET A 1 2.72 -28.50 -3.87
N ASP A 2 2.85 -28.42 -2.55
CA ASP A 2 1.76 -27.94 -1.69
C ASP A 2 1.44 -26.50 -2.09
N SER A 3 0.22 -26.29 -2.59
CA SER A 3 -0.28 -24.98 -3.06
C SER A 3 -0.03 -23.86 -2.03
N ARG A 4 -0.07 -24.21 -0.74
CA ARG A 4 0.29 -23.33 0.38
C ARG A 4 1.72 -22.79 0.29
N LEU A 5 2.70 -23.64 0.02
CA LEU A 5 4.11 -23.22 -0.08
C LEU A 5 4.30 -22.28 -1.26
N PHE A 6 3.64 -22.56 -2.38
CA PHE A 6 3.65 -21.68 -3.55
C PHE A 6 3.05 -20.30 -3.23
N LEU A 7 1.88 -20.25 -2.57
CA LEU A 7 1.27 -19.01 -2.12
C LEU A 7 2.16 -18.23 -1.14
N GLN A 8 2.81 -18.92 -0.20
CA GLN A 8 3.76 -18.29 0.72
C GLN A 8 4.98 -17.71 0.00
N PHE A 9 5.48 -18.41 -1.02
CA PHE A 9 6.58 -17.92 -1.85
C PHE A 9 6.19 -16.65 -2.61
N VAL A 10 5.00 -16.65 -3.24
CA VAL A 10 4.47 -15.46 -3.92
C VAL A 10 4.29 -14.29 -2.96
N ALA A 11 3.72 -14.52 -1.77
CA ALA A 11 3.59 -13.50 -0.73
C ALA A 11 4.96 -12.95 -0.30
N PHE A 12 5.97 -13.83 -0.20
CA PHE A 12 7.33 -13.43 0.17
C PHE A 12 7.99 -12.53 -0.87
N ILE A 13 7.73 -12.75 -2.17
CA ILE A 13 8.21 -11.86 -3.25
C ILE A 13 7.65 -10.45 -3.03
N PHE A 14 6.34 -10.31 -2.80
CA PHE A 14 5.71 -9.01 -2.59
C PHE A 14 6.25 -8.31 -1.33
N VAL A 15 6.33 -9.02 -0.20
CA VAL A 15 6.86 -8.48 1.06
C VAL A 15 8.32 -8.04 0.90
N SER A 16 9.12 -8.78 0.13
CA SER A 16 10.52 -8.43 -0.15
C SER A 16 10.64 -7.15 -0.95
N GLU A 17 9.81 -6.98 -1.98
CA GLU A 17 9.81 -5.76 -2.80
C GLU A 17 9.33 -4.55 -1.99
N ILE A 18 8.25 -4.69 -1.21
CA ILE A 18 7.78 -3.63 -0.31
C ILE A 18 8.88 -3.22 0.66
N ARG A 19 9.57 -4.20 1.28
CA ARG A 19 10.69 -3.93 2.19
C ARG A 19 11.84 -3.19 1.50
N LYS A 20 12.17 -3.58 0.27
CA LYS A 20 13.25 -2.95 -0.52
C LYS A 20 12.93 -1.49 -0.80
N THR A 21 11.73 -1.21 -1.30
CA THR A 21 11.25 0.15 -1.58
C THR A 21 11.21 1.01 -0.31
N THR A 22 10.63 0.48 0.78
CA THR A 22 10.56 1.15 2.07
C THR A 22 11.95 1.47 2.64
N LYS A 23 12.90 0.53 2.57
CA LYS A 23 14.29 0.76 3.02
C LYS A 23 15.06 1.77 2.17
N SER A 24 14.78 1.85 0.88
CA SER A 24 15.43 2.80 -0.03
C SER A 24 15.01 4.25 0.23
N ASN A 25 13.85 4.46 0.87
CA ASN A 25 13.33 5.79 1.18
C ASN A 25 13.75 6.23 2.59
N GLN A 26 14.42 7.39 2.70
CA GLN A 26 14.95 7.90 3.96
C GLN A 26 13.88 8.14 5.05
N THR A 27 12.64 8.44 4.63
CA THR A 27 11.52 8.70 5.53
C THR A 27 10.80 7.42 5.95
N LEU A 28 10.75 6.43 5.07
CA LEU A 28 10.03 5.17 5.31
C LEU A 28 10.94 4.06 5.86
N LYS A 29 12.28 4.23 5.86
CA LYS A 29 13.25 3.18 6.22
C LYS A 29 13.03 2.50 7.59
N ASN A 30 12.40 3.21 8.52
CA ASN A 30 12.12 2.74 9.87
C ASN A 30 10.73 2.12 10.01
N LEU A 31 9.86 2.28 9.01
CA LEU A 31 8.55 1.64 9.02
C LEU A 31 8.70 0.14 8.73
N PRO A 32 8.10 -0.72 9.54
CA PRO A 32 7.97 -2.12 9.20
C PRO A 32 6.97 -2.30 8.06
N VAL A 33 7.09 -3.41 7.34
CA VAL A 33 6.25 -3.70 6.16
C VAL A 33 4.76 -3.79 6.53
N HIS A 34 4.42 -4.29 7.73
CA HIS A 34 3.03 -4.39 8.16
C HIS A 34 2.38 -3.00 8.33
N ASP A 35 3.08 -2.03 8.93
CA ASP A 35 2.58 -0.66 9.05
C ASP A 35 2.34 -0.03 7.68
N VAL A 36 3.24 -0.25 6.72
CA VAL A 36 3.05 0.23 5.34
C VAL A 36 1.80 -0.39 4.71
N MET A 37 1.56 -1.68 4.93
CA MET A 37 0.37 -2.36 4.42
C MET A 37 -0.92 -1.86 5.10
N GLU A 38 -0.90 -1.64 6.41
CA GLU A 38 -2.04 -1.12 7.18
C GLU A 38 -2.43 0.31 6.75
N GLN A 39 -1.43 1.17 6.50
CA GLN A 39 -1.67 2.51 5.94
C GLN A 39 -2.33 2.47 4.55
N MET A 40 -2.09 1.41 3.78
CA MET A 40 -2.69 1.21 2.46
C MET A 40 -4.08 0.57 2.51
N GLU A 41 -4.42 -0.14 3.59
CA GLU A 41 -5.75 -0.74 3.78
C GLU A 41 -6.86 0.32 3.90
N THR A 42 -6.54 1.45 4.56
CA THR A 42 -7.46 2.57 4.80
C THR A 42 -7.74 3.44 3.57
N LEU A 43 -7.01 3.27 2.47
CA LEU A 43 -7.24 3.96 1.19
C LEU A 43 -8.38 3.34 0.35
N THR A 44 -9.30 2.65 1.00
CA THR A 44 -10.44 2.01 0.35
C THR A 44 -11.37 3.09 -0.22
N ARG A 45 -11.37 3.22 -1.56
CA ARG A 45 -12.32 4.03 -2.33
C ARG A 45 -13.74 3.65 -1.91
N ILE A 46 -14.39 4.51 -1.12
CA ILE A 46 -15.80 4.31 -0.74
C ILE A 46 -16.64 4.62 -1.99
N LYS A 47 -16.91 3.60 -2.79
CA LYS A 47 -17.95 3.67 -3.82
C LYS A 47 -19.31 3.75 -3.12
N ARG A 48 -19.80 4.96 -2.84
CA ARG A 48 -21.20 5.15 -2.47
C ARG A 48 -22.06 4.84 -3.70
N SER A 49 -23.09 4.00 -3.52
CA SER A 49 -23.99 3.67 -4.62
C SER A 49 -24.82 4.90 -5.02
N ASN A 50 -24.75 5.21 -6.31
CA ASN A 50 -25.77 5.86 -7.15
C ASN A 50 -26.34 7.26 -6.80
N ARG A 51 -25.94 7.96 -5.73
CA ARG A 51 -26.52 9.30 -5.45
C ARG A 51 -25.55 10.41 -5.06
N TYR A 52 -24.37 10.05 -4.58
CA TYR A 52 -23.30 10.98 -4.25
C TYR A 52 -22.04 10.42 -4.91
N GLY A 53 -21.37 11.22 -5.74
CA GLY A 53 -20.19 10.80 -6.51
C GLY A 53 -19.08 10.19 -5.65
N GLU A 54 -18.01 9.75 -6.32
CA GLU A 54 -16.86 9.16 -5.63
C GLU A 54 -16.21 10.19 -4.71
N VAL A 55 -16.25 9.94 -3.40
CA VAL A 55 -15.57 10.78 -2.41
C VAL A 55 -14.23 10.12 -2.13
N HIS A 56 -13.16 10.74 -2.62
CA HIS A 56 -11.80 10.37 -2.25
C HIS A 56 -11.56 10.78 -0.79
N THR A 57 -11.20 9.83 0.07
CA THR A 57 -10.75 10.16 1.44
C THR A 57 -9.45 10.94 1.34
N GLU A 58 -9.28 12.00 2.16
CA GLU A 58 -8.04 12.76 2.17
C GLU A 58 -6.85 11.86 2.49
N THR A 59 -5.88 11.82 1.57
CA THR A 59 -4.64 11.06 1.76
C THR A 59 -3.83 11.67 2.89
N SER A 60 -3.50 10.87 3.91
CA SER A 60 -2.66 11.32 5.03
C SER A 60 -1.24 11.68 4.54
N PRO A 61 -0.48 12.52 5.26
CA PRO A 61 0.89 12.85 4.88
C PRO A 61 1.81 11.62 4.75
N LEU A 62 1.57 10.59 5.57
CA LEU A 62 2.31 9.33 5.52
C LEU A 62 1.92 8.52 4.28
N GLN A 63 0.62 8.43 3.98
CA GLN A 63 0.12 7.77 2.78
C GLN A 63 0.66 8.43 1.50
N ARG A 64 0.70 9.77 1.41
CA ARG A 64 1.28 10.48 0.25
C ARG A 64 2.74 10.07 0.02
N ARG A 65 3.53 10.01 1.08
CA ARG A 65 4.94 9.58 1.00
C ARG A 65 5.09 8.13 0.58
N ILE A 66 4.17 7.26 1.00
CA ILE A 66 4.11 5.88 0.51
C ILE A 66 3.78 5.90 -0.99
N HIS A 67 2.77 6.64 -1.44
CA HIS A 67 2.45 6.78 -2.86
C HIS A 67 3.64 7.27 -3.69
N ASP A 68 4.36 8.30 -3.22
CA ASP A 68 5.56 8.81 -3.88
C ASP A 68 6.66 7.75 -3.96
N ALA A 69 6.90 7.02 -2.86
CA ALA A 69 7.92 5.98 -2.81
C ALA A 69 7.62 4.80 -3.75
N PHE A 70 6.34 4.48 -3.93
CA PHE A 70 5.88 3.39 -4.79
C PHE A 70 5.48 3.87 -6.21
N ASN A 71 5.67 5.16 -6.52
CA ASN A 71 5.26 5.79 -7.79
C ASN A 71 3.77 5.52 -8.15
N ILE A 72 2.89 5.57 -7.15
CA ILE A 72 1.45 5.33 -7.33
C ILE A 72 0.76 6.68 -7.50
N SER A 73 0.26 6.98 -8.70
CA SER A 73 -0.62 8.14 -8.92
C SER A 73 -2.03 7.82 -8.41
N LEU A 74 -2.51 8.60 -7.44
CA LEU A 74 -3.92 8.56 -7.07
C LEU A 74 -4.76 9.26 -8.14
N PRO A 75 -5.88 8.66 -8.59
CA PRO A 75 -6.84 9.37 -9.42
C PRO A 75 -7.40 10.56 -8.64
N THR A 76 -7.41 11.73 -9.26
CA THR A 76 -7.92 12.99 -8.70
C THR A 76 -9.44 13.05 -8.82
#